data_AF-A0A2S3U506-F1
#
_entry.id   AF-A0A2S3U506-F1
#
_cell.length_a   1.000
_cell.length_b   1.000
_cell.length_c   1.000
_cell.angle_alpha   90.00
_cell.angle_beta   90.00
_cell.angle_gamma   90.00
#
_symmetry.space_group_name_H-M   'P 1'
#
loop_
_entity.id
_entity.type
_entity.pdbx_description
1 polymer ?
#
loop_
_entity_poly.entity_id
_entity_poly.type
_entity_poly.pdbx_seq_one_letter_code
_entity_poly.pdbx_strand_id
1 'polypeptide(L)'
;MLDWVRQPERQIHPVSDSTVGFTKRYGWALVGLIIYKTVLIFLWSLLLVVPGIIKAYAYSQTFYAYKDLLAATPAGQARPRYRDAVTRSRQLMHGHKWQLFVLHLSFLGWELLSILTAGIGQLWLVPYIYGVLANYYDNLQAIN
;
A
#
# COMPACT_ATOMS: atom_id res chain seq x y z
N MET A 1 4.03 -0.26 9.70
CA MET A 1 3.78 1.18 9.54
C MET A 1 2.35 1.58 9.83
N LEU A 2 1.33 1.03 9.16
CA LEU A 2 -0.07 1.41 9.46
C LEU A 2 -0.44 1.26 10.95
N ASP A 3 -0.01 0.18 11.62
CA ASP A 3 -0.32 -0.02 13.05
C ASP A 3 0.40 0.99 13.94
N TRP A 4 1.57 1.46 13.52
CA TRP A 4 2.34 2.47 14.25
C TRP A 4 1.71 3.86 14.10
N VAL A 5 1.19 4.20 12.91
CA VAL A 5 0.43 5.44 12.68
C VAL A 5 -0.79 5.51 13.60
N ARG A 6 -1.49 4.39 13.81
CA ARG A 6 -2.68 4.33 14.68
C ARG A 6 -2.36 4.20 16.17
N GLN A 7 -1.20 3.65 16.52
CA GLN A 7 -0.79 3.38 17.91
C GLN A 7 0.68 3.78 18.12
N PRO A 8 0.96 5.09 18.31
CA PRO A 8 2.33 5.58 18.45
C PRO A 8 3.03 5.05 19.73
N GLU A 9 2.25 4.76 20.79
CA GLU A 9 2.72 4.23 22.08
C GLU A 9 2.98 2.71 22.07
N ARG A 10 2.73 2.02 20.95
CA ARG A 10 2.83 0.56 20.88
C ARG A 10 4.29 0.11 21.04
N GLN A 11 4.54 -0.78 22.00
CA GLN A 11 5.85 -1.44 22.14
C GLN A 11 6.15 -2.26 20.88
N ILE A 12 7.25 -1.91 20.20
CA ILE A 12 7.69 -2.58 18.98
C ILE A 12 8.44 -3.84 19.38
N HIS A 13 8.02 -4.99 18.87
CA HIS A 13 8.78 -6.24 19.02
C HIS A 13 9.54 -6.49 17.72
N PRO A 14 10.84 -6.10 17.62
CA PRO A 14 11.53 -5.98 16.33
C PRO A 14 11.56 -7.28 15.54
N VAL A 15 11.74 -8.41 16.22
CA VAL A 15 11.85 -9.74 15.59
C VAL A 15 10.48 -10.28 15.19
N SER A 16 9.47 -10.16 16.07
CA SER A 16 8.13 -10.67 15.78
C SER A 16 7.45 -9.85 14.70
N ASP A 17 7.44 -8.51 14.82
CA ASP A 17 6.75 -7.62 13.87
C ASP A 17 7.37 -7.66 12.47
N SER A 18 8.69 -7.83 12.37
CA SER A 18 9.38 -7.94 11.07
C SER A 18 9.13 -9.29 10.38
N THR A 19 8.77 -10.33 11.13
CA THR A 19 8.52 -11.68 10.60
C THR A 19 7.04 -11.99 10.37
N VAL A 20 6.12 -11.09 10.74
CA VAL A 20 4.67 -11.23 10.47
C VAL A 20 4.39 -11.44 8.98
N GLY A 21 5.15 -10.77 8.10
CA GLY A 21 5.01 -10.91 6.64
C GLY A 21 5.33 -12.33 6.13
N PHE A 22 6.20 -13.07 6.83
CA PHE A 22 6.58 -14.45 6.48
C PHE A 22 5.65 -15.50 7.11
N THR A 23 4.71 -15.08 7.97
CA THR A 23 3.74 -16.00 8.58
C THR A 23 2.78 -16.53 7.52
N LYS A 24 2.43 -17.83 7.55
CA LYS A 24 1.50 -18.50 6.60
C LYS A 24 0.18 -17.74 6.36
N ARG A 25 -0.27 -16.95 7.34
CA ARG A 25 -1.49 -16.12 7.26
C ARG A 25 -1.33 -14.91 6.31
N TYR A 26 -0.15 -14.29 6.27
CA TYR A 26 0.09 -13.05 5.52
C TYR A 26 0.93 -13.26 4.26
N GLY A 27 1.97 -14.11 4.29
CA GLY A 27 2.94 -14.23 3.18
C GLY A 27 2.30 -14.63 1.86
N TRP A 28 1.71 -15.82 1.80
CA TRP A 28 1.07 -16.32 0.57
C TRP A 28 -0.12 -15.46 0.10
N ALA A 29 -0.85 -14.89 1.06
CA ALA A 29 -1.96 -14.01 0.77
C ALA A 29 -1.51 -12.70 0.10
N LEU A 30 -0.41 -12.12 0.59
CA LEU A 30 0.15 -10.89 0.06
C LEU A 30 0.73 -11.09 -1.34
N VAL A 31 1.47 -12.19 -1.56
CA VAL A 31 1.99 -12.54 -2.88
C VAL A 31 0.83 -12.70 -3.88
N GLY A 32 -0.23 -13.42 -3.50
CA GLY A 32 -1.44 -13.55 -4.32
C GLY A 32 -2.11 -12.21 -4.63
N LEU A 33 -2.18 -11.30 -3.66
CA LEU A 33 -2.73 -9.96 -3.85
C LEU A 33 -1.91 -9.11 -4.82
N ILE A 34 -0.57 -9.16 -4.70
CA ILE A 34 0.35 -8.43 -5.57
C ILE A 34 0.20 -8.95 -7.01
N ILE A 35 0.24 -10.27 -7.20
CA ILE A 35 0.05 -10.89 -8.52
C ILE A 35 -1.30 -10.48 -9.12
N TYR A 36 -2.39 -10.59 -8.34
CA TYR A 36 -3.74 -10.23 -8.78
C TYR A 36 -3.83 -8.76 -9.22
N LYS A 37 -3.32 -7.83 -8.41
CA LYS A 37 -3.30 -6.39 -8.73
C LYS A 37 -2.45 -6.11 -9.96
N THR A 38 -1.27 -6.70 -10.07
CA THR A 38 -0.34 -6.48 -11.18
C THR A 38 -0.94 -6.96 -12.49
N VAL A 39 -1.57 -8.15 -12.50
CA VAL A 39 -2.29 -8.67 -13.68
C VAL A 39 -3.39 -7.68 -14.09
N LEU A 40 -4.22 -7.19 -13.16
CA LEU A 40 -5.25 -6.21 -13.49
C LEU A 40 -4.67 -4.93 -14.10
N ILE A 41 -3.61 -4.36 -13.51
CA ILE A 41 -2.98 -3.14 -14.04
C ILE A 41 -2.39 -3.41 -15.43
N PHE A 42 -1.74 -4.56 -15.62
CA PHE A 42 -1.16 -4.97 -16.89
C PHE A 42 -2.22 -5.09 -18.00
N LEU A 43 -3.37 -5.71 -17.70
CA LEU A 43 -4.50 -5.77 -18.63
C LEU A 43 -5.01 -4.38 -19.01
N TRP A 44 -5.13 -3.46 -18.03
CA TRP A 44 -5.54 -2.09 -18.30
C TRP A 44 -4.52 -1.31 -19.13
N SER A 45 -3.22 -1.49 -18.86
CA SER A 45 -2.15 -0.85 -19.63
C SER A 45 -2.04 -1.41 -21.06
N LEU A 46 -2.36 -2.68 -21.27
CA LEU A 46 -2.36 -3.31 -22.59
C LEU A 46 -3.44 -2.71 -23.50
N LEU A 47 -4.59 -2.37 -22.92
CA LEU A 47 -5.68 -1.73 -23.66
C LEU A 47 -5.28 -0.31 -24.07
N LEU A 48 -4.79 0.48 -23.12
CA LEU A 48 -4.30 1.86 -23.31
C LEU A 48 -3.39 2.26 -22.14
N VAL A 49 -2.32 3.02 -22.40
CA VAL A 49 -1.36 3.45 -21.36
C VAL A 49 -2.01 4.34 -20.30
N VAL A 50 -2.82 5.33 -20.71
CA VAL A 50 -3.44 6.32 -19.80
C VAL A 50 -4.38 5.68 -18.76
N PRO A 51 -5.37 4.84 -19.11
CA PRO A 51 -6.19 4.18 -18.10
C PRO A 51 -5.39 3.19 -17.25
N GLY A 52 -4.31 2.59 -17.78
CA GLY A 52 -3.37 1.79 -16.99
C GLY A 52 -2.81 2.56 -15.80
N ILE A 53 -2.30 3.79 -16.03
CA ILE A 53 -1.78 4.67 -14.99
C ILE A 53 -2.88 5.04 -13.99
N ILE A 54 -4.06 5.45 -14.47
CA ILE A 54 -5.19 5.83 -13.59
C ILE A 54 -5.61 4.66 -12.69
N LYS A 55 -5.60 3.43 -13.22
CA LYS A 55 -5.94 2.21 -12.46
C LYS A 55 -4.83 1.83 -11.49
N ALA A 56 -3.56 2.05 -11.83
CA ALA A 56 -2.45 1.86 -10.89
C ALA A 56 -2.61 2.73 -9.65
N TYR A 57 -2.94 4.02 -9.81
CA TYR A 57 -3.27 4.91 -8.69
C TYR A 57 -4.52 4.49 -7.94
N ALA A 58 -5.58 4.07 -8.66
CA ALA A 58 -6.81 3.60 -8.03
C ALA A 58 -6.63 2.32 -7.19
N TYR A 59 -5.60 1.51 -7.48
CA TYR A 59 -5.29 0.29 -6.75
C TYR A 59 -4.10 0.44 -5.79
N SER A 60 -3.61 1.67 -5.58
CA SER A 60 -2.47 1.96 -4.70
C SER A 60 -2.71 1.47 -3.27
N GLN A 61 -3.91 1.70 -2.74
CA GLN A 61 -4.29 1.41 -1.36
C GLN A 61 -4.73 -0.04 -1.10
N THR A 62 -4.65 -0.90 -2.11
CA THR A 62 -5.15 -2.29 -2.04
C THR A 62 -4.44 -3.10 -0.95
N PHE A 63 -3.16 -2.81 -0.70
CA PHE A 63 -2.38 -3.47 0.35
C PHE A 63 -2.95 -3.17 1.75
N TYR A 64 -3.13 -1.88 2.07
CA TYR A 64 -3.65 -1.45 3.37
C TYR A 64 -5.11 -1.88 3.56
N ALA A 65 -5.94 -1.80 2.51
CA ALA A 65 -7.31 -2.30 2.51
C ALA A 65 -7.38 -3.81 2.78
N TYR A 66 -6.52 -4.60 2.14
CA TYR A 66 -6.47 -6.04 2.39
C TYR A 66 -6.02 -6.36 3.82
N LYS A 67 -5.04 -5.62 4.34
CA LYS A 67 -4.57 -5.76 5.71
C LYS A 67 -5.69 -5.52 6.73
N ASP A 68 -6.46 -4.45 6.58
CA ASP A 68 -7.60 -4.15 7.46
C ASP A 68 -8.68 -5.24 7.38
N LEU A 69 -9.02 -5.71 6.18
CA LEU A 69 -9.98 -6.81 6.00
C LEU A 69 -9.50 -8.10 6.67
N LEU A 70 -8.20 -8.39 6.59
CA LEU A 70 -7.61 -9.58 7.20
C LEU A 70 -7.51 -9.48 8.73
N ALA A 71 -7.36 -8.25 9.26
CA ALA A 71 -7.40 -7.98 10.70
C ALA A 71 -8.83 -8.07 11.26
N ALA A 72 -9.83 -7.63 10.49
CA ALA A 72 -11.25 -7.77 10.84
C ALA A 72 -11.76 -9.21 10.73
N THR A 73 -11.08 -10.08 9.96
CA THR A 73 -11.46 -11.49 9.82
C THR A 73 -10.95 -12.32 11.01
N PRO A 74 -11.84 -13.00 11.77
CA PRO A 74 -11.46 -13.87 12.88
C PRO A 74 -10.54 -15.02 12.46
N ALA A 75 -9.66 -15.46 13.37
CA ALA A 75 -8.79 -16.60 13.14
C ALA A 75 -9.63 -17.88 12.94
N GLY A 76 -9.54 -18.48 11.75
CA GLY A 76 -10.28 -19.70 11.39
C GLY A 76 -11.35 -19.52 10.30
N GLN A 77 -11.69 -18.27 9.94
CA GLN A 77 -12.58 -18.00 8.80
C GLN A 77 -11.81 -17.97 7.47
N ALA A 78 -12.57 -18.14 6.37
CA ALA A 78 -12.03 -18.04 5.02
C ALA A 78 -11.40 -16.65 4.79
N ARG A 79 -10.27 -16.61 4.09
CA ARG A 79 -9.55 -15.36 3.81
C ARG A 79 -10.42 -14.36 3.03
N PRO A 80 -10.30 -13.05 3.29
CA PRO A 80 -11.01 -12.04 2.54
C PRO A 80 -10.65 -12.11 1.05
N ARG A 81 -11.61 -11.84 0.18
CA ARG A 81 -11.43 -11.99 -1.26
C ARG A 81 -10.62 -10.82 -1.81
N TYR A 82 -9.65 -11.09 -2.68
CA TYR A 82 -8.79 -10.04 -3.26
C TYR A 82 -9.57 -8.94 -3.99
N ARG A 83 -10.70 -9.30 -4.62
CA ARG A 83 -11.59 -8.34 -5.29
C ARG A 83 -12.16 -7.30 -4.33
N ASP A 84 -12.41 -7.68 -3.06
CA ASP A 84 -13.06 -6.80 -2.08
C ASP A 84 -12.04 -5.74 -1.64
N ALA A 85 -10.77 -6.13 -1.46
CA ALA A 85 -9.68 -5.19 -1.19
C ALA A 85 -9.43 -4.22 -2.36
N VAL A 86 -9.44 -4.71 -3.60
CA VAL A 86 -9.32 -3.85 -4.80
C VAL A 86 -10.50 -2.90 -4.93
N THR A 87 -11.72 -3.37 -4.64
CA THR A 87 -12.93 -2.54 -4.69
C THR A 87 -12.89 -1.45 -3.62
N ARG A 88 -12.51 -1.80 -2.38
CA ARG A 88 -12.35 -0.84 -1.29
C ARG A 88 -11.30 0.22 -1.63
N SER A 89 -10.14 -0.19 -2.13
CA SER A 89 -9.09 0.70 -2.60
C SER A 89 -9.59 1.67 -3.68
N ARG A 90 -10.35 1.15 -4.66
CA ARG A 90 -10.94 1.97 -5.74
C ARG A 90 -11.94 3.01 -5.22
N GLN A 91 -12.75 2.65 -4.21
CA GLN A 91 -13.70 3.55 -3.57
C GLN A 91 -12.97 4.65 -2.79
N LEU A 92 -12.01 4.29 -1.93
CA LEU A 92 -11.20 5.24 -1.17
C LEU A 92 -10.45 6.22 -2.08
N MET A 93 -9.96 5.74 -3.23
CA MET A 93 -9.22 6.56 -4.19
C MET A 93 -10.12 7.37 -5.15
N HIS A 94 -11.45 7.27 -5.07
CA HIS A 94 -12.33 8.09 -5.90
C HIS A 94 -12.18 9.57 -5.50
N GLY A 95 -11.91 10.45 -6.47
CA GLY A 95 -11.60 11.87 -6.20
C GLY A 95 -10.16 12.17 -5.73
N HIS A 96 -9.42 11.19 -5.21
CA HIS A 96 -8.13 11.42 -4.54
C HIS A 96 -6.90 11.00 -5.37
N LYS A 97 -7.08 10.52 -6.61
CA LYS A 97 -5.96 10.03 -7.46
C LYS A 97 -4.93 11.12 -7.77
N TRP A 98 -5.39 12.35 -7.99
CA TRP A 98 -4.50 13.48 -8.27
C TRP A 98 -3.65 13.86 -7.07
N GLN A 99 -4.22 13.79 -5.87
CA GLN A 99 -3.48 14.07 -4.63
C GLN A 99 -2.31 13.09 -4.47
N LEU A 100 -2.56 11.80 -4.71
CA LEU A 100 -1.51 10.79 -4.66
C LEU A 100 -0.43 11.00 -5.75
N PHE A 101 -0.81 11.47 -6.94
CA PHE A 101 0.17 11.84 -7.98
C PHE A 101 1.07 12.99 -7.54
N VAL A 102 0.50 14.06 -7.00
CA VAL A 102 1.26 15.21 -6.48
C VAL A 102 2.15 14.79 -5.31
N LEU A 103 1.67 13.89 -4.44
CA LEU A 103 2.45 13.32 -3.36
C LEU A 103 3.67 12.56 -3.88
N HIS A 104 3.51 11.70 -4.89
CA HIS A 104 4.64 11.03 -5.53
C HIS A 104 5.61 12.01 -6.21
N LEU A 105 5.09 13.07 -6.84
CA LEU A 105 5.92 14.11 -7.44
C LEU A 105 6.80 14.83 -6.39
N SER A 106 6.28 15.02 -5.17
CA SER A 106 7.06 15.61 -4.06
C SER A 106 8.25 14.74 -3.64
N PHE A 107 8.14 13.42 -3.79
CA PHE A 107 9.25 12.49 -3.49
C PHE A 107 10.27 12.39 -4.61
N LEU A 108 9.90 12.70 -5.86
CA LEU A 108 10.77 12.54 -7.03
C LEU A 108 12.08 13.34 -6.92
N GLY A 109 12.05 14.51 -6.29
CA GLY A 109 13.27 15.29 -6.00
C GLY A 109 14.21 14.59 -5.01
N TRP A 110 13.66 13.97 -3.97
CA TRP A 110 14.43 13.22 -2.97
C TRP A 110 14.97 11.89 -3.53
N GLU A 111 14.19 11.24 -4.39
CA GLU A 111 14.62 10.06 -5.14
C GLU A 111 15.84 10.38 -6.01
N LEU A 112 15.78 11.49 -6.77
CA LEU A 112 16.90 11.93 -7.60
C LEU A 112 18.15 12.24 -6.76
N LEU A 113 17.98 12.96 -5.63
CA LEU A 113 19.08 13.25 -4.72
C LEU A 113 19.68 11.97 -4.13
N SER A 114 18.84 11.00 -3.78
CA SER A 114 19.28 9.71 -3.26
C SER A 114 20.12 8.94 -4.27
N ILE A 115 19.74 8.97 -5.56
CA ILE A 115 20.52 8.36 -6.66
C ILE A 115 21.90 9.01 -6.78
N LEU A 116 21.99 10.34 -6.67
CA LEU A 116 23.27 11.06 -6.70
C LEU A 116 24.19 10.67 -5.52
N THR A 117 23.63 10.29 -4.38
CA THR A 117 24.38 9.75 -3.22
C THR A 117 24.69 8.25 -3.32
N ALA A 118 24.70 7.67 -4.53
CA ALA A 118 24.86 6.22 -4.77
C ALA A 118 23.81 5.36 -4.05
N GLY A 119 22.60 5.89 -3.84
CA GLY A 119 21.48 5.19 -3.22
C GLY A 119 21.47 5.25 -1.68
N ILE A 120 22.43 5.91 -1.03
CA ILE A 120 22.49 6.00 0.44
C ILE A 120 21.25 6.69 1.02
N GLY A 121 20.75 7.74 0.36
CA GLY A 121 19.52 8.44 0.77
C GLY A 121 18.27 7.53 0.88
N GLN A 122 18.25 6.40 0.16
CA GLN A 122 17.12 5.44 0.20
C GLN A 122 16.89 4.84 1.59
N LEU A 123 17.94 4.73 2.41
CA LEU A 123 17.85 4.17 3.76
C LEU A 123 16.85 4.93 4.66
N TRP A 124 16.74 6.24 4.48
CA TRP A 124 15.77 7.09 5.19
C TRP A 124 14.53 7.36 4.36
N LEU A 125 14.68 7.50 3.04
CA LEU A 125 13.58 7.85 2.16
C LEU A 125 12.51 6.77 2.08
N VAL A 126 12.91 5.50 1.98
CA VAL A 126 11.99 4.36 1.89
C VAL A 126 11.07 4.26 3.13
N PRO A 127 11.59 4.21 4.37
CA PRO A 127 10.71 4.16 5.54
C PRO A 127 9.86 5.42 5.68
N TYR A 128 10.37 6.59 5.29
CA TYR A 128 9.60 7.83 5.28
C TYR A 128 8.40 7.75 4.30
N ILE A 129 8.62 7.33 3.05
CA ILE A 129 7.57 7.17 2.03
C ILE A 129 6.49 6.20 2.52
N TYR A 130 6.88 5.04 3.08
CA TYR A 130 5.91 4.08 3.59
C TYR A 130 5.10 4.62 4.78
N GLY A 131 5.70 5.48 5.61
CA GLY A 131 5.01 6.15 6.71
C GLY A 131 3.98 7.14 6.19
N VAL A 132 4.37 7.97 5.22
CA VAL A 132 3.46 8.92 4.56
C VAL A 132 2.32 8.20 3.85
N LEU A 133 2.59 7.12 3.11
CA LEU A 133 1.55 6.34 2.45
C LEU A 133 0.59 5.67 3.45
N ALA A 134 1.10 5.20 4.59
CA ALA A 134 0.26 4.65 5.65
C ALA A 134 -0.64 5.72 6.29
N ASN A 135 -0.11 6.93 6.52
CA ASN A 135 -0.90 8.04 7.03
C ASN A 135 -1.92 8.55 6.00
N TYR A 136 -1.53 8.64 4.73
CA TYR A 136 -2.41 8.97 3.62
C TYR A 136 -3.61 8.01 3.54
N TYR A 137 -3.37 6.71 3.67
CA TYR A 137 -4.45 5.72 3.73
C TYR A 137 -5.41 5.95 4.90
N ASP A 138 -4.91 6.24 6.09
CA ASP A 138 -5.73 6.49 7.28
C ASP A 138 -6.58 7.76 7.12
N ASN A 139 -6.00 8.83 6.56
CA ASN A 139 -6.73 10.05 6.21
C ASN A 139 -7.85 9.79 5.19
N LEU A 140 -7.60 8.95 4.17
CA LEU A 140 -8.64 8.57 3.22
C LEU A 140 -9.80 7.82 3.88
N GLN A 141 -9.54 7.03 4.93
CA GLN A 141 -10.60 6.39 5.71
C GLN A 141 -11.36 7.38 6.57
N ALA A 142 -10.70 8.39 7.14
CA ALA A 142 -11.34 9.38 8.00
C ALA A 142 -12.31 10.31 7.22
N ILE A 143 -12.06 10.54 5.93
CA ILE A 143 -12.85 11.44 5.08
C ILE A 143 -14.04 10.72 4.40
N ASN A 144 -14.06 9.39 4.36
CA ASN A 144 -15.12 8.57 3.72
C ASN A 144 -16.01 7.84 4.72
#